data_AF-A0A1X0P2L0-F1
#
_entry.id   AF-A0A1X0P2L0-F1
#
_cell.length_a   1.000
_cell.length_b   1.000
_cell.length_c   1.000
_cell.angle_alpha   90.00
_cell.angle_beta   90.00
_cell.angle_gamma   90.00
#
_symmetry.space_group_name_H-M   'P 1'
#
loop_
_entity.id
_entity.type
_entity.pdbx_description
1 polymer ?
#
loop_
_entity_poly.entity_id
_entity_poly.type
_entity_poly.pdbx_seq_one_letter_code
_entity_poly.pdbx_strand_id
1 'polypeptide(L)'
;MFGVLTSLVQTATEQAKKLTDEGLEFVKQTGVLDLEEGYNDEEKSTGLDNKEVTETTQETSSEVKSEEKEKTKEKERKKQDETCCVTKQLLTIPPSEWESPVEEWQMIAESVLMEENTCIIPPSRIIENKEIASKICKCLKINSIANLPTPAEVDACKPSKEVVEWILSSSEKMEFRSSLVPRLVGDEDYWVNLSWRFHLYHMCRNTDQLLDLVEIVSTEPDPVDKTGTQRKKNIGVPNNTEYWKKLRDEVQSKRALKHWIQEQVNNVNHEIELACGNLQLLSKLIKKRETTDLGNSVCESCKYHKTKLSRLMGDLAAEQEKLNDSELSVEHGSLFSRLVETNEMLRIKIEAYTDLCSGNLSEGWEHLSDEGNVEVATKNDMDEEKETDGDVVFEAALPWEDEEEKNANSS
;
A
#
# COMPACT_ATOMS: atom_id res chain seq x y z
N MET A 1 -47.13 -38.96 -8.78
CA MET A 1 -45.91 -38.24 -8.31
C MET A 1 -45.88 -36.77 -8.73
N PHE A 2 -46.36 -36.37 -9.91
CA PHE A 2 -46.37 -34.94 -10.33
C PHE A 2 -47.31 -34.03 -9.51
N GLY A 3 -48.46 -34.52 -9.03
CA GLY A 3 -49.42 -33.68 -8.29
C GLY A 3 -48.92 -33.18 -6.92
N VAL A 4 -47.99 -33.90 -6.27
CA VAL A 4 -47.43 -33.52 -4.97
C VAL A 4 -46.39 -32.40 -5.12
N LEU A 5 -45.71 -32.34 -6.27
CA LEU A 5 -44.76 -31.28 -6.59
C LEU A 5 -45.48 -29.98 -6.94
N THR A 6 -46.60 -30.06 -7.68
CA THR A 6 -47.44 -28.90 -7.97
C THR A 6 -48.04 -28.30 -6.71
N SER A 7 -48.52 -29.12 -5.76
CA SER A 7 -49.04 -28.62 -4.48
C SER A 7 -47.96 -27.96 -3.63
N LEU A 8 -46.72 -28.46 -3.65
CA LEU A 8 -45.60 -27.86 -2.92
C LEU A 8 -45.21 -26.49 -3.50
N VAL A 9 -45.12 -26.38 -4.83
CA VAL A 9 -44.81 -25.12 -5.52
C VAL A 9 -45.91 -24.09 -5.29
N GLN A 10 -47.17 -24.52 -5.30
CA GLN A 10 -48.31 -23.63 -5.07
C GLN A 10 -48.36 -23.14 -3.61
N THR A 11 -48.09 -24.03 -2.65
CA THR A 11 -47.99 -23.66 -1.22
C THR A 11 -46.82 -22.71 -0.96
N ALA A 12 -45.67 -22.93 -1.61
CA ALA A 12 -44.51 -22.04 -1.50
C ALA A 12 -44.79 -20.66 -2.13
N THR A 13 -45.53 -20.62 -3.24
CA THR A 13 -45.94 -19.37 -3.91
C THR A 13 -46.94 -18.59 -3.05
N GLU A 14 -47.89 -19.28 -2.41
CA GLU A 14 -48.84 -18.66 -1.48
C GLU A 14 -48.14 -18.12 -0.22
N GLN A 15 -47.14 -18.85 0.32
CA GLN A 15 -46.33 -18.35 1.45
C GLN A 15 -45.46 -17.16 1.06
N ALA A 16 -44.86 -17.16 -0.12
CA ALA A 16 -44.07 -16.02 -0.63
C ALA A 16 -44.96 -14.78 -0.83
N LYS A 17 -46.17 -14.97 -1.38
CA LYS A 17 -47.13 -13.88 -1.54
C LYS A 17 -47.58 -13.31 -0.19
N LYS A 18 -47.86 -14.17 0.78
CA LYS A 18 -48.21 -13.76 2.14
C LYS A 18 -47.08 -12.97 2.83
N LEU A 19 -45.82 -13.41 2.68
CA LEU A 19 -44.64 -12.68 3.19
C LEU A 19 -44.46 -11.31 2.51
N THR A 20 -44.82 -11.22 1.23
CA THR A 20 -44.75 -9.96 0.46
C THR A 20 -45.85 -9.00 0.90
N ASP A 21 -47.07 -9.50 1.09
CA ASP A 21 -48.22 -8.68 1.53
C ASP A 21 -48.06 -8.23 3.00
N GLU A 22 -47.58 -9.11 3.89
CA GLU A 22 -47.26 -8.78 5.29
C GLU A 22 -46.06 -7.82 5.39
N GLY A 23 -45.05 -8.00 4.54
CA GLY A 23 -43.93 -7.06 4.43
C GLY A 23 -44.36 -5.68 3.95
N LEU A 24 -45.28 -5.61 2.99
CA LEU A 24 -45.84 -4.35 2.48
C LEU A 24 -46.69 -3.63 3.55
N GLU A 25 -47.50 -4.37 4.33
CA GLU A 25 -48.24 -3.78 5.46
C GLU A 25 -47.31 -3.28 6.55
N PHE A 26 -46.24 -4.02 6.88
CA PHE A 26 -45.23 -3.59 7.85
C PHE A 26 -44.53 -2.29 7.42
N VAL A 27 -44.23 -2.15 6.13
CA VAL A 27 -43.63 -0.92 5.56
C VAL A 27 -44.62 0.25 5.59
N LYS A 28 -45.92 0.02 5.37
CA LYS A 28 -46.96 1.04 5.55
C LYS A 28 -47.12 1.48 7.01
N GLN A 29 -47.01 0.53 7.96
CA GLN A 29 -47.19 0.81 9.39
C GLN A 29 -46.00 1.53 10.02
N THR A 30 -44.80 1.37 9.45
CA THR A 30 -43.56 2.01 9.92
C THR A 30 -43.36 3.42 9.35
N GLY A 31 -44.22 3.88 8.44
CA GLY A 31 -44.15 5.23 7.87
C GLY A 31 -42.90 5.48 7.02
N VAL A 32 -42.26 4.44 6.50
CA VAL A 32 -40.98 4.51 5.76
C VAL A 32 -41.17 4.78 4.25
N LEU A 33 -42.42 4.88 3.78
CA LEU A 33 -42.74 5.31 2.42
C LEU A 33 -43.79 6.43 2.43
N ASP A 34 -43.36 7.65 2.13
CA ASP A 34 -44.23 8.65 1.50
C ASP A 34 -44.50 8.17 0.07
N LEU A 35 -45.65 7.52 -0.13
CA LEU A 35 -46.18 7.32 -1.47
C LEU A 35 -46.64 8.70 -1.98
N GLU A 36 -45.99 9.20 -3.03
CA GLU A 36 -46.51 10.30 -3.84
C GLU A 36 -47.87 9.91 -4.42
N GLU A 37 -48.91 10.21 -3.66
CA GLU A 37 -50.29 10.15 -4.10
C GLU A 37 -50.68 11.55 -4.60
N GLY A 38 -50.61 11.73 -5.92
CA GLY A 38 -51.29 12.85 -6.58
C GLY A 38 -50.48 13.55 -7.66
N TYR A 39 -50.67 13.13 -8.91
CA TYR A 39 -50.84 14.05 -10.04
C TYR A 39 -51.63 13.31 -11.14
N ASN A 40 -52.97 13.35 -11.00
CA ASN A 40 -53.86 13.31 -12.15
C ASN A 40 -54.08 14.76 -12.57
N ASP A 41 -53.76 15.07 -13.82
CA ASP A 41 -54.49 16.06 -14.62
C ASP A 41 -54.38 15.65 -16.09
N GLU A 42 -55.40 14.92 -16.54
CA GLU A 42 -55.86 14.99 -17.92
C GLU A 42 -56.53 16.35 -18.12
N GLU A 43 -56.15 17.10 -19.17
CA GLU A 43 -57.07 17.47 -20.26
C GLU A 43 -56.42 18.39 -21.31
N LYS A 44 -56.48 17.93 -22.57
CA LYS A 44 -56.88 18.62 -23.82
C LYS A 44 -56.11 19.91 -24.22
N SER A 45 -55.59 20.06 -25.43
CA SER A 45 -56.30 20.00 -26.73
C SER A 45 -55.27 20.29 -27.85
N THR A 46 -55.22 19.46 -28.90
CA THR A 46 -55.72 19.71 -30.29
C THR A 46 -54.75 20.35 -31.29
N GLY A 47 -54.72 19.76 -32.49
CA GLY A 47 -54.49 20.42 -33.79
C GLY A 47 -53.10 20.18 -34.38
N LEU A 48 -52.90 19.25 -35.32
CA LEU A 48 -53.26 19.23 -36.76
C LEU A 48 -52.10 19.66 -37.68
N ASP A 49 -51.84 18.76 -38.63
CA ASP A 49 -51.44 18.95 -40.03
C ASP A 49 -49.98 19.26 -40.46
N ASN A 50 -49.38 18.24 -41.08
CA ASN A 50 -48.98 18.17 -42.51
C ASN A 50 -48.36 19.41 -43.18
N LYS A 51 -47.11 19.30 -43.71
CA LYS A 51 -46.83 19.34 -45.17
C LYS A 51 -45.33 19.27 -45.55
N GLU A 52 -45.09 18.58 -46.68
CA GLU A 52 -44.11 18.79 -47.77
C GLU A 52 -42.61 18.81 -47.41
N VAL A 53 -41.74 17.88 -47.85
CA VAL A 53 -41.40 17.42 -49.22
C VAL A 53 -41.27 18.55 -50.24
N THR A 54 -40.02 18.96 -50.50
CA THR A 54 -39.54 19.31 -51.84
C THR A 54 -38.07 18.94 -51.98
N GLU A 55 -37.81 17.99 -52.87
CA GLU A 55 -36.54 17.83 -53.59
C GLU A 55 -36.35 19.02 -54.55
N THR A 56 -35.11 19.47 -54.74
CA THR A 56 -34.67 19.97 -56.06
C THR A 56 -33.18 19.67 -56.23
N THR A 57 -32.92 18.84 -57.24
CA THR A 57 -31.66 18.43 -57.84
C THR A 57 -31.04 19.60 -58.63
N GLN A 58 -29.71 19.74 -58.62
CA GLN A 58 -28.82 19.46 -59.76
C GLN A 58 -27.56 20.37 -59.85
N GLU A 59 -26.42 19.69 -59.72
CA GLU A 59 -25.12 19.81 -60.41
C GLU A 59 -24.55 21.18 -60.81
N THR A 60 -23.29 21.42 -60.43
CA THR A 60 -22.21 21.54 -61.42
C THR A 60 -20.85 21.21 -60.79
N SER A 61 -20.04 20.54 -61.59
CA SER A 61 -18.75 19.94 -61.27
C SER A 61 -17.63 20.97 -61.10
N SER A 62 -16.65 20.64 -60.26
CA SER A 62 -15.25 20.63 -60.70
C SER A 62 -14.43 19.74 -59.79
N GLU A 63 -13.84 18.75 -60.44
CA GLU A 63 -12.94 17.74 -59.93
C GLU A 63 -11.55 18.35 -59.65
N VAL A 64 -10.75 17.60 -58.90
CA VAL A 64 -9.27 17.64 -58.81
C VAL A 64 -8.69 18.17 -57.48
N LYS A 65 -8.13 17.19 -56.74
CA LYS A 65 -7.09 17.23 -55.68
C LYS A 65 -7.54 17.53 -54.25
N SER A 66 -7.83 16.45 -53.50
CA SER A 66 -7.23 16.25 -52.16
C SER A 66 -7.59 14.87 -51.54
N GLU A 67 -7.16 13.76 -52.16
CA GLU A 67 -7.25 12.42 -51.56
C GLU A 67 -6.25 12.19 -50.39
N GLU A 68 -5.46 13.19 -50.01
CA GLU A 68 -4.44 13.08 -48.95
C GLU A 68 -4.85 13.71 -47.62
N LYS A 69 -6.03 14.34 -47.52
CA LYS A 69 -6.53 14.97 -46.27
C LYS A 69 -7.59 14.15 -45.51
N GLU A 70 -8.18 13.14 -46.13
CA GLU A 70 -9.21 12.31 -45.47
C GLU A 70 -8.62 11.15 -44.66
N LYS A 71 -7.47 10.60 -45.05
CA LYS A 71 -6.79 9.53 -44.29
C LYS A 71 -6.18 9.99 -42.97
N THR A 72 -5.92 11.29 -42.80
CA THR A 72 -5.38 11.86 -41.56
C THR A 72 -6.49 12.18 -40.55
N LYS A 73 -7.66 12.64 -41.03
CA LYS A 73 -8.84 12.86 -40.17
C LYS A 73 -9.51 11.55 -39.75
N GLU A 74 -9.44 10.50 -40.57
CA GLU A 74 -9.96 9.18 -40.18
C GLU A 74 -9.02 8.42 -39.24
N LYS A 75 -7.70 8.67 -39.30
CA LYS A 75 -6.73 8.17 -38.30
C LYS A 75 -6.76 8.92 -36.97
N GLU A 76 -7.13 10.20 -36.96
CA GLU A 76 -7.40 10.93 -35.71
C GLU A 76 -8.76 10.56 -35.11
N ARG A 77 -9.80 10.30 -35.93
CA ARG A 77 -11.09 9.80 -35.44
C ARG A 77 -11.07 8.35 -34.96
N LYS A 78 -10.16 7.51 -35.47
CA LYS A 78 -9.96 6.12 -35.00
C LYS A 78 -9.10 5.99 -33.74
N LYS A 79 -8.73 7.11 -33.10
CA LYS A 79 -8.07 7.14 -31.79
C LYS A 79 -8.99 7.63 -30.65
N GLN A 80 -10.27 7.87 -30.94
CA GLN A 80 -11.24 8.45 -29.99
C GLN A 80 -12.46 7.54 -29.69
N ASP A 81 -12.44 6.29 -30.14
CA ASP A 81 -13.41 5.24 -29.75
C ASP A 81 -12.78 4.21 -28.78
N GLU A 82 -11.78 4.63 -27.99
CA GLU A 82 -11.37 3.87 -26.82
C GLU A 82 -12.38 4.19 -25.71
N THR A 83 -13.41 3.36 -25.58
CA THR A 83 -14.24 3.29 -24.38
C THR A 83 -13.32 3.28 -23.16
N CYS A 84 -13.47 4.27 -22.28
CA CYS A 84 -12.68 4.37 -21.06
C CYS A 84 -12.95 3.12 -20.21
N CYS A 85 -11.98 2.20 -20.13
CA CYS A 85 -12.14 0.95 -19.40
C CYS A 85 -11.46 1.06 -18.04
N VAL A 86 -12.21 0.92 -16.95
CA VAL A 86 -11.63 0.85 -15.60
C VAL A 86 -11.05 -0.54 -15.42
N THR A 87 -9.72 -0.65 -15.44
CA THR A 87 -9.01 -1.92 -15.26
C THR A 87 -8.49 -2.07 -13.84
N LYS A 88 -8.23 -3.32 -13.41
CA LYS A 88 -7.70 -3.57 -12.06
C LYS A 88 -6.31 -2.97 -11.93
N GLN A 89 -5.53 -3.05 -13.01
CA GLN A 89 -4.20 -2.47 -13.11
C GLN A 89 -4.19 -0.97 -12.84
N LEU A 90 -5.15 -0.21 -13.40
CA LEU A 90 -5.29 1.22 -13.13
C LEU A 90 -5.42 1.51 -11.62
N LEU A 91 -6.14 0.64 -10.89
CA LEU A 91 -6.42 0.82 -9.47
C LEU A 91 -5.30 0.29 -8.57
N THR A 92 -4.62 -0.80 -8.94
CA THR A 92 -3.70 -1.51 -8.05
C THR A 92 -2.23 -1.29 -8.35
N ILE A 93 -1.87 -0.86 -9.55
CA ILE A 93 -0.48 -0.70 -9.96
C ILE A 93 -0.12 0.80 -9.94
N PRO A 94 0.93 1.22 -9.22
CA PRO A 94 1.40 2.61 -9.26
C PRO A 94 1.94 2.99 -10.65
N PRO A 95 2.04 4.29 -10.96
CA PRO A 95 2.66 4.75 -12.20
C PRO A 95 4.14 4.35 -12.27
N SER A 96 4.69 4.24 -13.48
CA SER A 96 6.10 3.86 -13.69
C SER A 96 7.11 4.85 -13.10
N GLU A 97 6.70 6.11 -12.91
CA GLU A 97 7.50 7.17 -12.29
C GLU A 97 7.35 7.24 -10.76
N TRP A 98 6.73 6.24 -10.13
CA TRP A 98 6.51 6.21 -8.68
C TRP A 98 7.81 5.97 -7.90
N GLU A 99 8.09 6.84 -6.94
CA GLU A 99 9.32 6.91 -6.16
C GLU A 99 9.16 6.31 -4.74
N SER A 100 7.92 6.09 -4.28
CA SER A 100 7.62 5.55 -2.95
C SER A 100 7.43 4.03 -2.97
N PRO A 101 7.40 3.35 -1.81
CA PRO A 101 7.09 1.92 -1.75
C PRO A 101 5.73 1.61 -2.41
N VAL A 102 5.62 0.45 -3.06
CA VAL A 102 4.40 0.01 -3.76
C VAL A 102 3.27 -0.27 -2.76
N GLU A 103 3.61 -0.70 -1.55
CA GLU A 103 2.67 -0.98 -0.48
C GLU A 103 1.94 0.29 -0.02
N GLU A 104 2.60 1.45 -0.08
CA GLU A 104 1.98 2.75 0.23
C GLU A 104 0.96 3.14 -0.84
N TRP A 105 1.27 2.91 -2.12
CA TRP A 105 0.29 3.10 -3.20
C TRP A 105 -0.95 2.24 -2.96
N GLN A 106 -0.77 0.94 -2.71
CA GLN A 106 -1.87 0.01 -2.53
C GLN A 106 -2.75 0.41 -1.35
N MET A 107 -2.14 0.76 -0.22
CA MET A 107 -2.87 1.24 0.96
C MET A 107 -3.75 2.45 0.62
N ILE A 108 -3.19 3.45 -0.07
CA ILE A 108 -3.91 4.70 -0.36
C ILE A 108 -5.00 4.44 -1.40
N ALA A 109 -4.71 3.67 -2.44
CA ALA A 109 -5.66 3.27 -3.46
C ALA A 109 -6.85 2.48 -2.87
N GLU A 110 -6.60 1.57 -1.93
CA GLU A 110 -7.66 0.85 -1.23
C GLU A 110 -8.48 1.77 -0.32
N SER A 111 -7.83 2.69 0.39
CA SER A 111 -8.50 3.69 1.23
C SER A 111 -9.44 4.57 0.41
N VAL A 112 -8.99 5.03 -0.76
CA VAL A 112 -9.76 5.78 -1.75
C VAL A 112 -11.04 5.06 -2.17
N LEU A 113 -10.98 3.74 -2.40
CA LEU A 113 -12.16 2.93 -2.76
C LEU A 113 -13.18 2.78 -1.64
N MET A 114 -12.77 3.10 -0.41
CA MET A 114 -13.58 3.03 0.81
C MET A 114 -13.93 4.42 1.35
N GLU A 115 -13.69 5.46 0.54
CA GLU A 115 -13.96 6.85 0.91
C GLU A 115 -15.15 7.40 0.09
N GLU A 116 -16.11 7.97 0.80
CA GLU A 116 -17.41 8.33 0.24
C GLU A 116 -17.30 9.43 -0.82
N ASN A 117 -16.53 10.48 -0.55
CA ASN A 117 -16.45 11.64 -1.43
C ASN A 117 -15.75 11.33 -2.75
N THR A 118 -14.74 10.48 -2.69
CA THR A 118 -14.05 9.94 -3.86
C THR A 118 -15.03 9.24 -4.79
N CYS A 119 -15.99 8.51 -4.23
CA CYS A 119 -16.96 7.74 -5.00
C CYS A 119 -18.17 8.57 -5.47
N ILE A 120 -18.57 9.60 -4.72
CA ILE A 120 -19.82 10.35 -4.97
C ILE A 120 -19.59 11.64 -5.77
N ILE A 121 -18.51 12.38 -5.50
CA ILE A 121 -18.35 13.74 -6.05
C ILE A 121 -17.97 13.67 -7.53
N PRO A 122 -18.80 14.24 -8.43
CA PRO A 122 -18.50 14.26 -9.86
C PRO A 122 -17.24 15.09 -10.18
N PRO A 123 -16.36 14.61 -11.08
CA PRO A 123 -15.20 15.36 -11.54
C PRO A 123 -15.50 16.76 -12.07
N SER A 124 -16.65 16.95 -12.73
CA SER A 124 -17.08 18.24 -13.25
C SER A 124 -17.17 19.30 -12.15
N ARG A 125 -17.73 18.96 -10.98
CA ARG A 125 -17.80 19.88 -9.83
C ARG A 125 -16.42 20.31 -9.33
N ILE A 126 -15.46 19.40 -9.36
CA ILE A 126 -14.09 19.65 -8.92
C ILE A 126 -13.36 20.56 -9.90
N ILE A 127 -13.48 20.27 -11.20
CA ILE A 127 -12.80 21.00 -12.28
C ILE A 127 -13.39 22.41 -12.47
N GLU A 128 -14.71 22.57 -12.32
CA GLU A 128 -15.40 23.86 -12.42
C GLU A 128 -15.05 24.80 -11.25
N ASN A 129 -14.72 24.25 -10.08
CA ASN A 129 -14.25 25.04 -8.95
C ASN A 129 -12.78 25.46 -9.14
N LYS A 130 -12.57 26.73 -9.48
CA LYS A 130 -11.24 27.30 -9.75
C LYS A 130 -10.25 27.16 -8.60
N GLU A 131 -10.71 27.22 -7.35
CA GLU A 131 -9.83 27.12 -6.18
C GLU A 131 -9.29 25.69 -6.05
N ILE A 132 -10.16 24.70 -6.13
CA ILE A 132 -9.79 23.28 -6.04
C ILE A 132 -8.95 22.88 -7.26
N ALA A 133 -9.38 23.23 -8.47
CA ALA A 133 -8.61 22.96 -9.69
C ALA A 133 -7.21 23.58 -9.66
N SER A 134 -7.07 24.80 -9.11
CA SER A 134 -5.76 25.42 -8.91
C SER A 134 -4.88 24.67 -7.90
N LYS A 135 -5.47 24.16 -6.80
CA LYS A 135 -4.76 23.31 -5.82
C LYS A 135 -4.29 22.01 -6.48
N ILE A 136 -5.12 21.37 -7.31
CA ILE A 136 -4.75 20.17 -8.08
C ILE A 136 -3.56 20.46 -8.99
N CYS A 137 -3.63 21.51 -9.82
CA CYS A 137 -2.54 21.87 -10.72
C CYS A 137 -1.25 22.17 -9.96
N LYS A 138 -1.33 22.87 -8.82
CA LYS A 138 -0.17 23.14 -7.97
C LYS A 138 0.43 21.84 -7.40
N CYS A 139 -0.41 20.94 -6.89
CA CYS A 139 0.02 19.64 -6.36
C CYS A 139 0.74 18.82 -7.43
N LEU A 140 0.19 18.76 -8.64
CA LEU A 140 0.74 18.00 -9.77
C LEU A 140 1.83 18.74 -10.55
N LYS A 141 2.17 19.98 -10.20
CA LYS A 141 3.12 20.85 -10.92
C LYS A 141 2.75 21.04 -12.41
N ILE A 142 1.45 21.19 -12.67
CA ILE A 142 0.88 21.40 -14.01
C ILE A 142 0.57 22.88 -14.22
N ASN A 143 0.93 23.41 -15.40
CA ASN A 143 0.81 24.84 -15.71
C ASN A 143 -0.63 25.32 -16.00
N SER A 144 -1.57 24.41 -16.28
CA SER A 144 -2.93 24.75 -16.68
C SER A 144 -3.92 23.62 -16.37
N ILE A 145 -5.16 23.98 -16.03
CA ILE A 145 -6.30 23.06 -15.82
C ILE A 145 -6.58 22.26 -17.11
N ALA A 146 -6.31 22.84 -18.28
CA ALA A 146 -6.51 22.17 -19.58
C ALA A 146 -5.62 20.93 -19.79
N ASN A 147 -4.59 20.75 -18.97
CA ASN A 147 -3.70 19.60 -19.01
C ASN A 147 -4.10 18.50 -18.01
N LEU A 148 -5.20 18.69 -17.26
CA LEU A 148 -5.76 17.64 -16.42
C LEU A 148 -6.49 16.60 -17.28
N PRO A 149 -6.58 15.34 -16.83
CA PRO A 149 -7.38 14.32 -17.51
C PRO A 149 -8.84 14.80 -17.67
N THR A 150 -9.38 14.65 -18.87
CA THR A 150 -10.80 14.92 -19.13
C THR A 150 -11.63 13.78 -18.56
N PRO A 151 -12.68 14.06 -17.76
CA PRO A 151 -13.61 13.02 -17.32
C PRO A 151 -14.29 12.36 -18.52
N ALA A 152 -14.45 11.03 -18.48
CA ALA A 152 -15.22 10.33 -19.49
C ALA A 152 -16.70 10.74 -19.44
N GLU A 153 -17.39 10.68 -20.57
CA GLU A 153 -18.84 10.83 -20.59
C GLU A 153 -19.51 9.68 -19.82
N VAL A 154 -20.63 9.97 -19.18
CA VAL A 154 -21.49 8.95 -18.56
C VAL A 154 -21.87 7.94 -19.65
N ASP A 155 -21.83 6.65 -19.33
CA ASP A 155 -21.99 5.49 -20.25
C ASP A 155 -20.76 5.13 -21.13
N ALA A 156 -19.76 6.02 -21.25
CA ALA A 156 -18.52 5.75 -21.97
C ALA A 156 -17.44 5.08 -21.09
N CYS A 157 -17.65 5.03 -19.78
CA CYS A 157 -16.72 4.47 -18.80
C CYS A 157 -17.26 3.17 -18.18
N LYS A 158 -16.69 2.03 -18.53
CA LYS A 158 -17.16 0.71 -18.03
C LYS A 158 -16.06 -0.02 -17.27
N PRO A 159 -16.39 -0.70 -16.16
CA PRO A 159 -15.41 -1.52 -15.46
C PRO A 159 -15.11 -2.79 -16.24
N SER A 160 -13.86 -3.25 -16.17
CA SER A 160 -13.51 -4.58 -16.64
C SER A 160 -14.13 -5.63 -15.70
N LYS A 161 -14.39 -6.84 -16.22
CA LYS A 161 -14.91 -7.96 -15.41
C LYS A 161 -14.01 -8.25 -14.20
N GLU A 162 -12.71 -8.16 -14.40
CA GLU A 162 -11.71 -8.39 -13.35
C GLU A 162 -11.83 -7.39 -12.20
N VAL A 163 -12.09 -6.10 -12.49
CA VAL A 163 -12.31 -5.08 -11.44
C VAL A 163 -13.55 -5.38 -10.63
N VAL A 164 -14.64 -5.74 -11.32
CA VAL A 164 -15.90 -6.07 -10.65
C VAL A 164 -15.72 -7.28 -9.75
N GLU A 165 -15.14 -8.37 -10.26
CA GLU A 165 -14.85 -9.58 -9.48
C GLU A 165 -13.93 -9.27 -8.29
N TRP A 166 -12.92 -8.41 -8.48
CA TRP A 166 -12.00 -8.02 -7.42
C TRP A 166 -12.67 -7.18 -6.33
N ILE A 167 -13.55 -6.23 -6.68
CA ILE A 167 -14.28 -5.43 -5.69
C ILE A 167 -15.30 -6.31 -4.95
N LEU A 168 -15.99 -7.20 -5.66
CA LEU A 168 -17.00 -8.08 -5.08
C LEU A 168 -16.41 -9.25 -4.27
N SER A 169 -15.12 -9.56 -4.41
CA SER A 169 -14.47 -10.59 -3.59
C SER A 169 -14.17 -10.12 -2.16
N SER A 170 -14.17 -8.81 -1.91
CA SER A 170 -14.08 -8.22 -0.58
C SER A 170 -15.49 -7.90 -0.07
N SER A 171 -15.88 -8.54 1.04
CA SER A 171 -17.18 -8.27 1.69
C SER A 171 -17.32 -6.81 2.09
N GLU A 172 -16.24 -6.21 2.59
CA GLU A 172 -16.21 -4.81 3.04
C GLU A 172 -16.41 -3.84 1.88
N LYS A 173 -15.69 -4.02 0.76
CA LYS A 173 -15.85 -3.19 -0.44
C LYS A 173 -17.23 -3.35 -1.07
N MET A 174 -17.77 -4.57 -1.09
CA MET A 174 -19.12 -4.85 -1.57
C MET A 174 -20.18 -4.14 -0.70
N GLU A 175 -20.08 -4.25 0.63
CA GLU A 175 -21.02 -3.62 1.56
C GLU A 175 -20.97 -2.09 1.44
N PHE A 176 -19.76 -1.53 1.42
CA PHE A 176 -19.56 -0.10 1.22
C PHE A 176 -20.17 0.38 -0.09
N ARG A 177 -19.82 -0.25 -1.22
CA ARG A 177 -20.38 0.10 -2.53
C ARG A 177 -21.90 0.00 -2.55
N SER A 178 -22.48 -1.05 -1.95
CA SER A 178 -23.94 -1.26 -1.91
C SER A 178 -24.66 -0.23 -1.05
N SER A 179 -23.97 0.35 -0.06
CA SER A 179 -24.50 1.46 0.75
C SER A 179 -24.52 2.79 -0.02
N LEU A 180 -23.60 2.95 -0.98
CA LEU A 180 -23.45 4.15 -1.82
C LEU A 180 -24.27 4.09 -3.11
N VAL A 181 -24.23 2.96 -3.82
CA VAL A 181 -24.89 2.74 -5.11
C VAL A 181 -26.10 1.84 -4.88
N PRO A 182 -27.33 2.26 -5.25
CA PRO A 182 -27.68 3.45 -6.04
C PRO A 182 -28.07 4.69 -5.20
N ARG A 183 -27.92 4.63 -3.87
CA ARG A 183 -28.49 5.61 -2.94
C ARG A 183 -27.99 7.04 -3.17
N LEU A 184 -26.70 7.21 -3.43
CA LEU A 184 -26.00 8.49 -3.50
C LEU A 184 -25.41 8.78 -4.88
N VAL A 185 -25.08 7.75 -5.66
CA VAL A 185 -24.48 7.87 -7.00
C VAL A 185 -24.94 6.72 -7.89
N GLY A 186 -25.07 6.96 -9.20
CA GLY A 186 -25.37 5.91 -10.18
C GLY A 186 -24.20 4.96 -10.40
N ASP A 187 -24.46 3.77 -10.96
CA ASP A 187 -23.39 2.80 -11.25
C ASP A 187 -22.37 3.36 -12.24
N GLU A 188 -22.84 3.96 -13.34
CA GLU A 188 -21.99 4.58 -14.36
C GLU A 188 -21.20 5.77 -13.81
N ASP A 189 -21.86 6.65 -13.04
CA ASP A 189 -21.21 7.80 -12.39
C ASP A 189 -20.12 7.35 -11.40
N TYR A 190 -20.35 6.27 -10.65
CA TYR A 190 -19.36 5.70 -9.73
C TYR A 190 -18.07 5.32 -10.46
N TRP A 191 -18.18 4.67 -11.63
CA TRP A 191 -17.01 4.29 -12.41
C TRP A 191 -16.32 5.47 -13.07
N VAL A 192 -17.07 6.46 -13.57
CA VAL A 192 -16.51 7.72 -14.08
C VAL A 192 -15.71 8.44 -12.98
N ASN A 193 -16.29 8.55 -11.78
CA ASN A 193 -15.69 9.20 -10.62
C ASN A 193 -14.37 8.55 -10.20
N LEU A 194 -14.34 7.21 -10.12
CA LEU A 194 -13.13 6.46 -9.80
C LEU A 194 -12.10 6.53 -10.91
N SER A 195 -12.50 6.29 -12.16
CA SER A 195 -11.60 6.30 -13.31
C SER A 195 -10.84 7.61 -13.40
N TRP A 196 -11.54 8.75 -13.38
CA TRP A 196 -10.91 10.06 -13.50
C TRP A 196 -9.89 10.32 -12.38
N ARG A 197 -10.24 9.98 -11.13
CA ARG A 197 -9.35 10.14 -9.98
C ARG A 197 -8.10 9.28 -10.10
N PHE A 198 -8.22 8.02 -10.50
CA PHE A 198 -7.05 7.17 -10.65
C PHE A 198 -6.14 7.62 -11.81
N HIS A 199 -6.69 8.11 -12.92
CA HIS A 199 -5.87 8.75 -13.96
C HIS A 199 -5.11 9.97 -13.41
N LEU A 200 -5.74 10.75 -12.53
CA LEU A 200 -5.10 11.87 -11.86
C LEU A 200 -4.02 11.42 -10.86
N TYR A 201 -4.29 10.35 -10.09
CA TYR A 201 -3.35 9.77 -9.13
C TYR A 201 -2.11 9.19 -9.80
N HIS A 202 -2.25 8.63 -10.99
CA HIS A 202 -1.12 8.18 -11.83
C HIS A 202 -0.21 9.32 -12.30
N MET A 203 -0.60 10.58 -12.11
CA MET A 203 0.27 11.75 -12.33
C MET A 203 1.13 12.09 -11.11
N CYS A 204 0.91 11.44 -9.95
CA CYS A 204 1.72 11.62 -8.75
C CYS A 204 3.01 10.78 -8.83
N ARG A 205 4.05 11.27 -8.18
CA ARG A 205 5.36 10.60 -8.12
C ARG A 205 5.66 9.97 -6.78
N ASN A 206 5.02 10.42 -5.72
CA ASN A 206 5.26 9.88 -4.39
C ASN A 206 3.99 9.92 -3.53
N THR A 207 4.06 9.21 -2.41
CA THR A 207 2.96 9.05 -1.45
C THR A 207 2.48 10.38 -0.87
N ASP A 208 3.38 11.30 -0.54
CA ASP A 208 2.98 12.56 0.10
C ASP A 208 2.17 13.42 -0.88
N GLN A 209 2.62 13.48 -2.15
CA GLN A 209 1.89 14.13 -3.23
C GLN A 209 0.54 13.46 -3.49
N LEU A 210 0.48 12.12 -3.48
CA LEU A 210 -0.78 11.38 -3.65
C LEU A 210 -1.76 11.67 -2.52
N LEU A 211 -1.32 11.67 -1.26
CA LEU A 211 -2.16 11.99 -0.10
C LEU A 211 -2.69 13.42 -0.17
N ASP A 212 -1.84 14.39 -0.53
CA ASP A 212 -2.26 15.77 -0.76
C ASP A 212 -3.33 15.86 -1.85
N LEU A 213 -3.11 15.17 -2.97
CA LEU A 213 -4.05 15.18 -4.09
C LEU A 213 -5.38 14.53 -3.75
N VAL A 214 -5.36 13.35 -3.12
CA VAL A 214 -6.54 12.59 -2.72
C VAL A 214 -7.41 13.43 -1.76
N GLU A 215 -6.80 14.11 -0.80
CA GLU A 215 -7.47 15.02 0.12
C GLU A 215 -8.12 16.21 -0.63
N ILE A 216 -7.43 16.77 -1.63
CA ILE A 216 -7.97 17.85 -2.46
C ILE A 216 -9.18 17.37 -3.28
N VAL A 217 -9.11 16.22 -3.95
CA VAL A 217 -10.19 15.74 -4.85
C VAL A 217 -11.34 15.01 -4.15
N SER A 218 -11.21 14.78 -2.85
CA SER A 218 -12.28 14.31 -1.97
C SER A 218 -12.95 15.46 -1.21
N THR A 219 -12.52 16.70 -1.39
CA THR A 219 -13.18 17.86 -0.77
C THR A 219 -14.42 18.25 -1.58
N GLU A 220 -15.61 18.29 -0.96
CA GLU A 220 -16.83 18.80 -1.61
C GLU A 220 -16.67 20.29 -1.93
N PRO A 221 -16.79 20.68 -3.22
CA PRO A 221 -16.83 22.09 -3.59
C PRO A 221 -18.11 22.74 -3.08
N ASP A 222 -17.99 23.86 -2.36
CA ASP A 222 -19.12 24.67 -1.91
C ASP A 222 -20.24 23.87 -1.21
N PRO A 223 -19.96 23.18 -0.09
CA PRO A 223 -20.89 22.24 0.52
C PRO A 223 -22.19 22.94 0.96
N VAL A 224 -23.32 22.38 0.51
CA VAL A 224 -24.67 22.91 0.79
C VAL A 224 -24.99 22.89 2.28
N ASP A 225 -24.50 21.87 2.99
CA ASP A 225 -24.61 21.74 4.43
C ASP A 225 -23.24 21.51 5.03
N LYS A 226 -22.69 22.51 5.73
CA LYS A 226 -21.37 22.42 6.39
C LYS A 226 -21.33 21.40 7.53
N THR A 227 -22.47 20.95 8.02
CA THR A 227 -22.59 19.96 9.11
C THR A 227 -22.62 18.52 8.60
N GLY A 228 -22.82 18.29 7.30
CA GLY A 228 -22.90 16.95 6.70
C GLY A 228 -24.18 16.17 7.05
N THR A 229 -25.16 16.83 7.66
CA THR A 229 -26.42 16.24 8.13
C THR A 229 -27.37 15.95 6.97
N GLN A 230 -27.34 16.75 5.91
CA GLN A 230 -28.13 16.55 4.70
C GLN A 230 -27.31 15.89 3.58
N ARG A 231 -27.45 14.57 3.45
CA ARG A 231 -26.92 13.84 2.28
C ARG A 231 -27.96 13.81 1.17
N LYS A 232 -27.66 14.46 0.05
CA LYS A 232 -28.45 14.35 -1.20
C LYS A 232 -27.64 13.60 -2.25
N LYS A 233 -28.32 13.11 -3.28
CA LYS A 233 -27.67 12.47 -4.43
C LYS A 233 -26.59 13.39 -5.01
N ASN A 234 -25.40 12.85 -5.27
CA ASN A 234 -24.23 13.58 -5.79
C ASN A 234 -23.75 14.75 -4.91
N ILE A 235 -23.94 14.67 -3.58
CA ILE A 235 -23.35 15.60 -2.61
C ILE A 235 -22.50 14.79 -1.63
N GLY A 236 -21.21 15.10 -1.55
CA GLY A 236 -20.28 14.51 -0.59
C GLY A 236 -20.42 15.07 0.84
N VAL A 237 -19.67 14.48 1.76
CA VAL A 237 -19.46 15.00 3.12
C VAL A 237 -18.56 16.25 3.07
N PRO A 238 -18.86 17.33 3.82
CA PRO A 238 -18.13 18.60 3.70
C PRO A 238 -16.67 18.55 4.10
N ASN A 239 -16.32 17.69 5.05
CA ASN A 239 -14.97 17.62 5.59
C ASN A 239 -14.60 16.17 5.92
N ASN A 240 -13.59 15.65 5.22
CA ASN A 240 -13.00 14.34 5.51
C ASN A 240 -11.51 14.44 5.92
N THR A 241 -11.06 15.61 6.40
CA THR A 241 -9.66 15.83 6.82
C THR A 241 -9.21 14.86 7.91
N GLU A 242 -10.10 14.43 8.80
CA GLU A 242 -9.74 13.51 9.89
C GLU A 242 -9.40 12.10 9.35
N TYR A 243 -10.14 11.63 8.35
CA TYR A 243 -9.85 10.36 7.68
C TYR A 243 -8.47 10.39 6.99
N TRP A 244 -8.20 11.43 6.20
CA TRP A 244 -6.92 11.57 5.50
C TRP A 244 -5.75 11.80 6.46
N LYS A 245 -5.98 12.52 7.57
CA LYS A 245 -4.99 12.66 8.64
C LYS A 245 -4.67 11.29 9.26
N LYS A 246 -5.68 10.48 9.59
CA LYS A 246 -5.48 9.13 10.12
C LYS A 246 -4.68 8.26 9.14
N LEU A 247 -4.97 8.35 7.84
CA LEU A 247 -4.22 7.63 6.81
C LEU A 247 -2.76 8.10 6.71
N ARG A 248 -2.49 9.41 6.79
CA ARG A 248 -1.13 9.95 6.89
C ARG A 248 -0.38 9.41 8.10
N ASP A 249 -1.04 9.43 9.26
CA ASP A 249 -0.46 8.94 10.51
C ASP A 249 -0.14 7.43 10.40
N GLU A 250 -1.00 6.64 9.73
CA GLU A 250 -0.74 5.22 9.46
C GLU A 250 0.47 5.00 8.53
N VAL A 251 0.55 5.73 7.42
CA VAL A 251 1.69 5.67 6.49
C VAL A 251 2.99 6.03 7.22
N GLN A 252 2.98 7.12 7.99
CA GLN A 252 4.15 7.56 8.76
C GLN A 252 4.55 6.53 9.82
N SER A 253 3.59 5.93 10.52
CA SER A 253 3.83 4.87 11.50
C SER A 253 4.51 3.66 10.85
N LYS A 254 4.05 3.23 9.67
CA LYS A 254 4.68 2.11 8.94
C LYS A 254 6.08 2.44 8.45
N ARG A 255 6.32 3.66 7.98
CA ARG A 255 7.67 4.14 7.62
C ARG A 255 8.61 4.12 8.82
N ALA A 256 8.16 4.64 9.96
CA ALA A 256 8.93 4.66 11.20
C ALA A 256 9.25 3.25 11.69
N LEU A 257 8.28 2.33 11.64
CA LEU A 257 8.49 0.92 11.97
C LEU A 257 9.53 0.28 11.05
N LYS A 258 9.41 0.46 9.72
CA LYS A 258 10.36 -0.09 8.76
C LYS A 258 11.79 0.44 8.99
N HIS A 259 11.92 1.74 9.26
CA HIS A 259 13.21 2.35 9.60
C HIS A 259 13.80 1.75 10.88
N TRP A 260 12.98 1.64 11.93
CA TRP A 260 13.40 1.05 13.19
C TRP A 260 13.86 -0.42 13.01
N ILE A 261 13.12 -1.23 12.24
CA ILE A 261 13.52 -2.61 11.91
C ILE A 261 14.87 -2.61 11.21
N GLN A 262 15.07 -1.74 10.21
CA GLN A 262 16.35 -1.65 9.49
C GLN A 262 17.51 -1.27 10.41
N GLU A 263 17.28 -0.37 11.36
CA GLU A 263 18.26 0.00 12.38
C GLU A 263 18.63 -1.20 13.26
N GLN A 264 17.64 -1.99 13.70
CA GLN A 264 17.89 -3.23 14.44
C GLN A 264 18.68 -4.25 13.61
N VAL A 265 18.35 -4.40 12.32
CA VAL A 265 19.07 -5.30 11.39
C VAL A 265 20.54 -4.89 11.28
N ASN A 266 20.81 -3.59 11.13
CA ASN A 266 22.16 -3.06 11.03
C ASN A 266 22.94 -3.29 12.34
N ASN A 267 22.31 -3.02 13.48
CA ASN A 267 22.90 -3.25 14.81
C ASN A 267 23.25 -4.73 15.01
N VAL A 268 22.33 -5.65 14.71
CA VAL A 268 22.55 -7.10 14.85
C VAL A 268 23.67 -7.58 13.95
N ASN A 269 23.70 -7.16 12.67
CA ASN A 269 24.78 -7.53 11.77
C ASN A 269 26.14 -7.05 12.28
N HIS A 270 26.23 -5.79 12.72
CA HIS A 270 27.46 -5.23 13.25
C HIS A 270 27.99 -6.02 14.46
N GLU A 271 27.11 -6.36 15.41
CA GLU A 271 27.50 -7.13 16.59
C GLU A 271 27.92 -8.57 16.26
N ILE A 272 27.26 -9.20 15.28
CA ILE A 272 27.66 -10.52 14.77
C ILE A 272 29.04 -10.44 14.11
N GLU A 273 29.32 -9.41 13.31
CA GLU A 273 30.62 -9.24 12.64
C GLU A 273 31.77 -9.10 13.65
N LEU A 274 31.60 -8.26 14.68
CA LEU A 274 32.57 -8.12 15.76
C LEU A 274 32.80 -9.44 16.51
N ALA A 275 31.72 -10.14 16.83
CA ALA A 275 31.79 -11.45 17.48
C ALA A 275 32.51 -12.50 16.62
N CYS A 276 32.22 -12.53 15.31
CA CYS A 276 32.86 -13.45 14.36
C CYS A 276 34.36 -13.19 14.24
N GLY A 277 34.81 -11.93 14.21
CA GLY A 277 36.24 -11.61 14.18
C GLY A 277 37.01 -12.20 15.36
N ASN A 278 36.48 -12.01 16.58
CA ASN A 278 37.07 -12.57 17.80
C ASN A 278 36.99 -14.10 17.85
N LEU A 279 35.87 -14.67 17.42
CA LEU A 279 35.67 -16.12 17.32
C LEU A 279 36.70 -16.78 16.38
N GLN A 280 36.99 -16.16 15.23
CA GLN A 280 37.99 -16.65 14.28
C GLN A 280 39.40 -16.61 14.88
N LEU A 281 39.75 -15.54 15.59
CA LEU A 281 41.04 -15.42 16.26
C LEU A 281 41.20 -16.47 17.37
N LEU A 282 40.19 -16.63 18.23
CA LEU A 282 40.18 -17.65 19.28
C LEU A 282 40.29 -19.06 18.68
N SER A 283 39.59 -19.33 17.59
CA SER A 283 39.66 -20.60 16.88
C SER A 283 41.07 -20.89 16.34
N LYS A 284 41.79 -19.89 15.83
CA LYS A 284 43.18 -20.03 15.38
C LYS A 284 44.12 -20.36 16.55
N LEU A 285 43.97 -19.68 17.68
CA LEU A 285 44.77 -19.93 18.90
C LEU A 285 44.53 -21.35 19.44
N ILE A 286 43.26 -21.77 19.49
CA ILE A 286 42.88 -23.14 19.87
C ILE A 286 43.54 -24.17 18.95
N LYS A 287 43.46 -23.99 17.63
CA LYS A 287 44.06 -24.91 16.65
C LYS A 287 45.58 -25.03 16.82
N LYS A 288 46.25 -23.95 17.20
CA LYS A 288 47.70 -23.94 17.50
C LYS A 288 48.05 -24.41 18.91
N ARG A 289 47.05 -24.68 19.76
CA ARG A 289 47.20 -25.00 21.18
C ARG A 289 48.00 -23.94 21.96
N GLU A 290 47.79 -22.67 21.61
CA GLU A 290 48.48 -21.52 22.20
C GLU A 290 47.70 -20.96 23.41
N THR A 291 48.28 -21.08 24.61
CA THR A 291 47.79 -20.45 25.83
C THR A 291 48.66 -19.23 26.16
N THR A 292 48.24 -18.06 25.68
CA THR A 292 48.98 -16.80 25.78
C THR A 292 48.12 -15.72 26.43
N ASP A 293 48.73 -14.63 26.89
CA ASP A 293 48.00 -13.47 27.41
C ASP A 293 47.04 -12.89 26.36
N LEU A 294 47.45 -12.88 25.08
CA LEU A 294 46.58 -12.52 23.97
C LEU A 294 45.37 -13.45 23.89
N GLY A 295 45.57 -14.77 24.01
CA GLY A 295 44.46 -15.72 23.96
C GLY A 295 43.50 -15.60 25.15
N ASN A 296 44.01 -15.30 26.34
CA ASN A 296 43.16 -14.95 27.49
C ASN A 296 42.34 -13.68 27.19
N SER A 297 42.96 -12.63 26.64
CA SER A 297 42.27 -11.40 26.27
C SER A 297 41.18 -11.62 25.22
N VAL A 298 41.48 -12.42 24.17
CA VAL A 298 40.51 -12.76 23.12
C VAL A 298 39.37 -13.62 23.69
N CYS A 299 39.67 -14.55 24.59
CA CYS A 299 38.65 -15.35 25.28
C CYS A 299 37.71 -14.48 26.12
N GLU A 300 38.23 -13.50 26.87
CA GLU A 300 37.40 -12.54 27.62
C GLU A 300 36.55 -11.68 26.68
N SER A 301 37.11 -11.23 25.55
CA SER A 301 36.33 -10.52 24.52
C SER A 301 35.21 -11.39 23.95
N CYS A 302 35.46 -12.67 23.67
CA CYS A 302 34.41 -13.62 23.26
C CYS A 302 33.33 -13.80 24.33
N LYS A 303 33.67 -13.85 25.62
CA LYS A 303 32.69 -13.91 26.72
C LYS A 303 31.83 -12.65 26.78
N TYR A 304 32.44 -11.48 26.58
CA TYR A 304 31.73 -10.21 26.47
C TYR A 304 30.71 -10.24 25.33
N HIS A 305 31.14 -10.59 24.11
CA HIS A 305 30.25 -10.67 22.95
C HIS A 305 29.16 -11.72 23.14
N LYS A 306 29.46 -12.89 23.72
CA LYS A 306 28.43 -13.90 24.04
C LYS A 306 27.33 -13.31 24.92
N THR A 307 27.71 -12.59 25.98
CA THR A 307 26.75 -11.96 26.89
C THR A 307 25.93 -10.87 26.18
N LYS A 308 26.59 -10.04 25.36
CA LYS A 308 25.95 -8.98 24.58
C LYS A 308 24.95 -9.52 23.55
N LEU A 309 25.33 -10.54 22.79
CA LEU A 309 24.44 -11.22 21.84
C LEU A 309 23.27 -11.92 22.57
N SER A 310 23.49 -12.51 23.75
CA SER A 310 22.40 -13.08 24.56
C SER A 310 21.39 -12.03 25.01
N ARG A 311 21.86 -10.84 25.41
CA ARG A 311 20.98 -9.72 25.72
C ARG A 311 20.21 -9.25 24.48
N LEU A 312 20.88 -9.10 23.35
CA LEU A 312 20.26 -8.72 22.08
C LEU A 312 19.15 -9.70 21.67
N MET A 313 19.38 -11.01 21.78
CA MET A 313 18.35 -12.03 21.55
C MET A 313 17.13 -11.85 22.48
N GLY A 314 17.36 -11.53 23.76
CA GLY A 314 16.30 -11.26 24.72
C GLY A 314 15.50 -9.99 24.37
N ASP A 315 16.19 -8.92 24.00
CA ASP A 315 15.57 -7.65 23.60
C ASP A 315 14.73 -7.82 22.32
N LEU A 316 15.23 -8.57 21.32
CA LEU A 316 14.48 -8.88 20.09
C LEU A 316 13.27 -9.76 20.37
N ALA A 317 13.40 -10.77 21.24
CA ALA A 317 12.28 -11.64 21.61
C ALA A 317 11.16 -10.88 22.35
N ALA A 318 11.49 -9.83 23.10
CA ALA A 318 10.51 -8.97 23.75
C ALA A 318 9.70 -8.12 22.75
N GLU A 319 10.25 -7.84 21.57
CA GLU A 319 9.65 -7.01 20.53
C GLU A 319 9.12 -7.84 19.33
N GLN A 320 8.90 -9.14 19.52
CA GLN A 320 8.57 -10.08 18.43
C GLN A 320 7.35 -9.65 17.58
N GLU A 321 6.33 -9.05 18.18
CA GLU A 321 5.13 -8.60 17.45
C GLU A 321 5.48 -7.60 16.34
N LYS A 322 6.46 -6.72 16.57
CA LYS A 322 6.94 -5.74 15.58
C LYS A 322 7.86 -6.37 14.53
N LEU A 323 8.45 -7.52 14.82
CA LEU A 323 9.48 -8.16 14.01
C LEU A 323 8.97 -9.35 13.18
N ASN A 324 7.69 -9.71 13.30
CA ASN A 324 7.10 -10.93 12.72
C ASN A 324 7.43 -11.15 11.22
N ASP A 325 7.44 -10.07 10.42
CA ASP A 325 7.70 -10.13 8.97
C ASP A 325 9.14 -9.72 8.59
N SER A 326 10.07 -9.72 9.57
CA SER A 326 11.46 -9.28 9.37
C SER A 326 12.47 -10.43 9.47
N GLU A 327 13.68 -10.20 8.98
CA GLU A 327 14.82 -11.13 9.13
C GLU A 327 15.23 -11.37 10.60
N LEU A 328 14.74 -10.53 11.51
CA LEU A 328 14.96 -10.62 12.96
C LEU A 328 13.85 -11.35 13.71
N SER A 329 12.85 -11.88 13.00
CA SER A 329 11.78 -12.68 13.61
C SER A 329 12.37 -13.91 14.33
N VAL A 330 11.96 -14.16 15.57
CA VAL A 330 12.43 -15.30 16.37
C VAL A 330 12.07 -16.64 15.73
N GLU A 331 10.90 -16.73 15.09
CA GLU A 331 10.39 -17.99 14.55
C GLU A 331 10.98 -18.35 13.18
N HIS A 332 11.20 -17.34 12.32
CA HIS A 332 11.49 -17.53 10.90
C HIS A 332 12.61 -16.62 10.36
N GLY A 333 13.17 -15.76 11.20
CA GLY A 333 14.18 -14.78 10.81
C GLY A 333 15.55 -15.43 10.59
N SER A 334 16.08 -15.29 9.38
CA SER A 334 17.40 -15.80 9.01
C SER A 334 18.53 -15.11 9.80
N LEU A 335 18.42 -13.80 10.03
CA LEU A 335 19.41 -13.04 10.80
C LEU A 335 19.33 -13.36 12.29
N PHE A 336 18.12 -13.55 12.84
CA PHE A 336 17.95 -14.04 14.21
C PHE A 336 18.56 -15.44 14.38
N SER A 337 18.37 -16.33 13.41
CA SER A 337 18.97 -17.68 13.44
C SER A 337 20.49 -17.62 13.43
N ARG A 338 21.08 -16.78 12.56
CA ARG A 338 22.53 -16.52 12.53
C ARG A 338 23.06 -15.93 13.84
N LEU A 339 22.28 -15.07 14.50
CA LEU A 339 22.60 -14.52 15.82
C LEU A 339 22.71 -15.63 16.88
N VAL A 340 21.72 -16.54 16.92
CA VAL A 340 21.70 -17.71 17.81
C VAL A 340 22.90 -18.63 17.54
N GLU A 341 23.15 -18.97 16.27
CA GLU A 341 24.28 -19.80 15.86
C GLU A 341 25.62 -19.20 16.29
N THR A 342 25.80 -17.89 16.08
CA THR A 342 27.03 -17.18 16.47
C THR A 342 27.21 -17.20 17.99
N ASN A 343 26.13 -17.01 18.77
CA ASN A 343 26.18 -17.09 20.22
C ASN A 343 26.59 -18.47 20.73
N GLU A 344 26.07 -19.52 20.09
CA GLU A 344 26.39 -20.91 20.43
C GLU A 344 27.82 -21.27 20.05
N MET A 345 28.31 -20.81 18.90
CA MET A 345 29.70 -21.00 18.50
C MET A 345 30.68 -20.31 19.46
N LEU A 346 30.35 -19.11 19.95
CA LEU A 346 31.13 -18.46 21.01
C LEU A 346 31.18 -19.34 22.27
N ARG A 347 30.04 -19.89 22.72
CA ARG A 347 29.99 -20.78 23.88
C ARG A 347 30.94 -21.97 23.72
N ILE A 348 30.85 -22.67 22.60
CA ILE A 348 31.66 -23.86 22.30
C ILE A 348 33.16 -23.51 22.29
N LYS A 349 33.56 -22.41 21.63
CA LYS A 349 34.98 -22.04 21.55
C LYS A 349 35.55 -21.50 22.86
N ILE A 350 34.76 -20.78 23.67
CA ILE A 350 35.17 -20.34 25.01
C ILE A 350 35.41 -21.55 25.92
N GLU A 351 34.51 -22.54 25.91
CA GLU A 351 34.66 -23.77 26.68
C GLU A 351 35.91 -24.54 26.25
N ALA A 352 36.10 -24.73 24.93
CA ALA A 352 37.29 -25.37 24.40
C ALA A 352 38.58 -24.64 24.84
N TYR A 353 38.67 -23.32 24.70
CA TYR A 353 39.86 -22.58 25.14
C TYR A 353 40.11 -22.70 26.64
N THR A 354 39.05 -22.71 27.46
CA THR A 354 39.14 -22.89 28.91
C THR A 354 39.68 -24.27 29.28
N ASP A 355 39.18 -25.32 28.60
CA ASP A 355 39.66 -26.69 28.78
C ASP A 355 41.14 -26.82 28.42
N LEU A 356 41.55 -26.22 27.29
CA LEU A 356 42.95 -26.17 26.86
C LEU A 356 43.85 -25.50 27.93
N CYS A 357 43.39 -24.40 28.53
CA CYS A 357 44.13 -23.71 29.61
C CYS A 357 44.23 -24.55 30.89
N SER A 358 43.21 -25.35 31.19
CA SER A 358 43.17 -26.20 32.40
C SER A 358 44.00 -27.50 32.28
N GLY A 359 44.53 -27.80 31.09
CA GLY A 359 45.26 -29.06 30.84
C GLY A 359 44.35 -30.30 30.75
N ASN A 360 43.03 -30.11 30.77
CA ASN A 360 42.04 -31.18 30.60
C ASN A 360 41.87 -31.48 29.10
N LEU A 361 42.90 -32.08 28.49
CA LEU A 361 42.83 -32.58 27.13
C LEU A 361 42.00 -33.88 27.12
N SER A 362 40.66 -33.74 27.06
CA SER A 362 39.79 -34.82 26.62
C SER A 362 40.25 -35.30 25.23
N GLU A 363 40.19 -36.60 24.91
CA GLU A 363 40.62 -37.13 23.59
C GLU A 363 39.64 -36.77 22.45
N GLY A 364 38.55 -36.05 22.71
CA GLY A 364 37.49 -35.73 21.73
C GLY A 364 37.76 -34.58 20.76
N TRP A 365 38.97 -34.02 20.72
CA TRP A 365 39.28 -32.78 19.99
C TRP A 365 39.41 -32.96 18.46
N GLU A 366 39.58 -34.20 17.99
CA GLU A 366 39.80 -34.50 16.57
C GLU A 366 38.55 -34.29 15.70
N HIS A 367 37.37 -34.11 16.29
CA HIS A 367 36.12 -33.90 15.54
C HIS A 367 35.71 -32.42 15.34
N LEU A 368 36.43 -31.44 15.91
CA LEU A 368 36.11 -30.01 15.75
C LEU A 368 36.69 -29.38 14.46
N SER A 369 37.27 -30.19 13.56
CA SER A 369 38.18 -29.68 12.53
C SER A 369 37.59 -29.46 11.13
N ASP A 370 36.31 -29.73 10.85
CA ASP A 370 35.85 -29.65 9.44
C ASP A 370 34.46 -29.06 9.15
N GLU A 371 33.68 -28.65 10.15
CA GLU A 371 32.37 -28.02 9.89
C GLU A 371 32.33 -26.60 10.46
N GLY A 372 32.28 -25.60 9.58
CA GLY A 372 32.11 -24.20 9.94
C GLY A 372 33.28 -23.31 9.58
N ASN A 373 33.79 -23.40 8.35
CA ASN A 373 34.36 -22.21 7.71
C ASN A 373 33.18 -21.24 7.51
N VAL A 374 32.94 -20.37 8.49
CA VAL A 374 32.07 -19.21 8.29
C VAL A 374 32.85 -18.28 7.36
N GLU A 375 32.88 -18.62 6.07
CA GLU A 375 33.16 -17.67 5.00
C GLU A 375 32.00 -16.68 5.04
N VAL A 376 32.18 -15.60 5.81
CA VAL A 376 31.42 -14.38 5.59
C VAL A 376 31.75 -13.95 4.18
N ALA A 377 30.82 -14.19 3.25
CA ALA A 377 30.88 -13.63 1.92
C ALA A 377 30.82 -12.09 2.05
N THR A 378 31.99 -11.47 2.19
CA THR A 378 32.15 -10.04 1.93
C THR A 378 31.79 -9.81 0.47
N LYS A 379 30.59 -9.28 0.23
CA LYS A 379 30.24 -8.66 -1.05
C LYS A 379 31.16 -7.45 -1.24
N ASN A 380 32.24 -7.66 -1.99
CA ASN A 380 33.01 -6.58 -2.59
C ASN A 380 32.32 -6.20 -3.90
N ASP A 381 31.66 -5.04 -3.93
CA ASP A 381 31.44 -4.27 -5.15
C ASP A 381 32.29 -2.99 -5.06
N MET A 382 33.33 -2.96 -5.90
CA MET A 382 34.09 -1.82 -6.44
C MET A 382 34.61 -0.74 -5.46
N ASP A 383 35.93 -0.74 -5.20
CA ASP A 383 36.87 0.11 -5.93
C ASP A 383 38.34 -0.17 -5.52
N GLU A 384 39.22 -0.01 -6.50
CA GLU A 384 40.65 -0.28 -6.49
C GLU A 384 41.48 0.67 -5.59
N GLU A 385 42.60 0.11 -5.10
CA GLU A 385 43.86 0.77 -4.75
C GLU A 385 43.91 1.76 -3.56
N LYS A 386 44.43 1.24 -2.42
CA LYS A 386 45.74 1.67 -1.89
C LYS A 386 46.20 0.74 -0.77
N GLU A 387 47.31 0.05 -1.01
CA GLU A 387 48.16 -0.46 0.08
C GLU A 387 48.60 0.73 0.94
N THR A 388 48.09 0.81 2.16
CA THR A 388 48.75 1.51 3.24
C THR A 388 49.07 0.48 4.31
N ASP A 389 50.36 0.17 4.39
CA ASP A 389 51.03 -0.38 5.56
C ASP A 389 50.66 0.51 6.76
N GLY A 390 49.73 0.01 7.57
CA GLY A 390 49.02 0.76 8.59
C GLY A 390 48.85 -0.11 9.80
N ASP A 391 49.74 0.12 10.77
CA ASP A 391 49.72 -0.36 12.14
C ASP A 391 48.26 -0.48 12.65
N VAL A 392 47.76 -1.71 12.78
CA VAL A 392 46.46 -1.97 13.41
C VAL A 392 46.67 -1.82 14.90
N VAL A 393 46.60 -0.59 15.37
CA VAL A 393 46.62 -0.24 16.79
C VAL A 393 45.36 -0.86 17.42
N PHE A 394 45.59 -1.85 18.29
CA PHE A 394 44.59 -2.40 19.19
C PHE A 394 44.30 -1.34 20.28
N GLU A 395 43.41 -0.39 20.01
CA GLU A 395 42.74 0.33 21.09
C GLU A 395 41.62 -0.58 21.62
N ALA A 396 41.94 -1.34 22.65
CA ALA A 396 40.94 -1.97 23.49
C ALA A 396 40.22 -0.87 24.27
N ALA A 397 39.23 -0.22 23.67
CA ALA A 397 38.32 0.66 24.38
C ALA A 397 37.51 -0.21 25.37
N LEU A 398 37.91 -0.20 26.64
CA LEU A 398 37.23 -0.92 27.70
C LEU A 398 36.10 -0.03 28.23
N PRO A 399 34.85 -0.50 28.27
CA PRO A 399 33.65 0.33 28.50
C PRO A 399 33.53 0.96 29.90
N TRP A 400 34.52 0.82 30.77
CA TRP A 400 34.55 1.49 32.07
C TRP A 400 35.38 2.78 32.09
N GLU A 401 36.14 3.10 31.03
CA GLU A 401 36.90 4.36 30.97
C GLU A 401 35.98 5.59 30.81
N ASP A 402 34.79 5.42 30.22
CA ASP A 402 33.80 6.50 30.06
C ASP A 402 33.01 6.85 31.34
N GLU A 403 33.02 5.98 32.36
CA GLU A 403 32.30 6.22 33.62
C GLU A 403 33.13 7.03 34.64
N GLU A 404 34.47 7.01 34.54
CA GLU A 404 35.33 7.81 35.41
C GLU A 404 35.40 9.29 34.99
N GLU A 405 35.34 9.60 33.68
CA GLU A 405 35.36 11.00 33.22
C GLU A 405 34.08 11.78 33.54
N LYS A 406 32.92 11.11 33.65
CA LYS A 406 31.66 11.77 34.05
C LYS A 406 31.59 12.08 35.55
N ASN A 407 32.29 11.30 36.38
CA ASN A 407 32.37 11.54 37.82
C ASN A 407 33.47 12.53 38.21
N ALA A 408 34.48 12.75 37.37
CA ALA A 408 35.52 13.75 37.59
C ALA A 408 35.06 15.20 37.29
N ASN A 409 34.04 15.40 36.45
CA ASN A 409 33.51 16.72 36.08
C ASN A 409 32.31 17.18 36.94
N SER A 410 32.00 16.47 38.03
CA SER A 410 30.89 16.80 38.94
C SER A 410 31.34 17.04 40.40
N SER A 411 32.62 17.35 40.63
CA SER A 411 33.14 17.83 41.93
C SER A 411 33.64 19.27 41.87
#